data_AF-A0A963S7J9-F1
#
_entry.id   AF-A0A963S7J9-F1
#
_cell.length_a   1.000
_cell.length_b   1.000
_cell.length_c   1.000
_cell.angle_alpha   90.00
_cell.angle_beta   90.00
_cell.angle_gamma   90.00
#
_symmetry.space_group_name_H-M   'P 1'
#
loop_
_entity.id
_entity.type
_entity.pdbx_description
1 polymer ?
#
loop_
_entity_poly.entity_id
_entity_poly.type
_entity_poly.pdbx_seq_one_letter_code
_entity_poly.pdbx_strand_id
1 'polypeptide(L)'
;MNDLEQHIFAYFVADHAADFAIANRFYPYGDLVLIWDDKFKVATRKFGLKVKMKTQTAANALLDLLIEKGGYSTKHNDHGGSMHSFQLDEYRQIIKDEKASNPIIQKAQAEGPDFWKTAFAELTGQPA
;
A
#
# COMPACT_ATOMS: atom_id res chain seq x y z
N MET A 1 -8.43 -9.37 -3.05
CA MET A 1 -8.29 -8.13 -3.83
C MET A 1 -8.69 -8.42 -5.27
N ASN A 2 -9.56 -7.60 -5.87
CA ASN A 2 -9.84 -7.64 -7.31
C ASN A 2 -8.71 -6.97 -8.12
N ASP A 3 -8.76 -7.03 -9.45
CA ASP A 3 -7.70 -6.52 -10.33
C ASP A 3 -7.40 -5.04 -10.08
N LEU A 4 -8.42 -4.19 -9.90
CA LEU A 4 -8.22 -2.77 -9.60
C LEU A 4 -7.48 -2.56 -8.27
N GLU A 5 -7.87 -3.28 -7.22
CA GLU A 5 -7.23 -3.22 -5.90
C GLU A 5 -5.78 -3.72 -5.95
N GLN A 6 -5.50 -4.78 -6.74
CA GLN A 6 -4.15 -5.28 -6.95
C GLN A 6 -3.27 -4.26 -7.68
N HIS A 7 -3.81 -3.55 -8.68
CA HIS A 7 -3.07 -2.48 -9.38
C HIS A 7 -2.84 -1.27 -8.46
N ILE A 8 -3.81 -0.91 -7.60
CA ILE A 8 -3.64 0.12 -6.57
C ILE A 8 -2.49 -0.26 -5.62
N PHE A 9 -2.48 -1.50 -5.12
CA PHE A 9 -1.41 -2.04 -4.28
C PHE A 9 -0.05 -1.92 -4.99
N ALA A 10 0.06 -2.47 -6.19
CA ALA A 10 1.29 -2.48 -6.97
C ALA A 10 1.80 -1.07 -7.26
N TYR A 11 0.90 -0.15 -7.64
CA TYR A 11 1.23 1.24 -7.91
C TYR A 11 1.83 1.94 -6.69
N PHE A 12 1.19 1.79 -5.52
CA PHE A 12 1.67 2.40 -4.29
C PHE A 12 3.04 1.84 -3.89
N VAL A 13 3.21 0.52 -3.92
CA VAL A 13 4.47 -0.13 -3.58
C VAL A 13 5.59 0.30 -4.53
N ALA A 14 5.32 0.33 -5.84
CA ALA A 14 6.31 0.71 -6.86
C ALA A 14 6.82 2.14 -6.69
N ASP A 15 5.91 3.11 -6.52
CA ASP A 15 6.22 4.53 -6.70
C ASP A 15 6.25 5.34 -5.40
N HIS A 16 5.50 4.95 -4.36
CA HIS A 16 5.24 5.83 -3.19
C HIS A 16 5.69 5.24 -1.86
N ALA A 17 5.82 3.92 -1.75
CA ALA A 17 6.19 3.28 -0.50
C ALA A 17 7.61 3.68 0.00
N ALA A 18 8.53 4.03 -0.91
CA ALA A 18 9.89 4.43 -0.51
C ALA A 18 9.91 5.70 0.36
N ASP A 19 8.91 6.58 0.21
CA ASP A 19 8.82 7.87 0.89
C ASP A 19 7.97 7.82 2.17
N PHE A 20 7.52 6.62 2.59
CA PHE A 20 6.73 6.50 3.80
C PHE A 20 7.56 6.83 5.05
N ALA A 21 7.02 7.74 5.86
CA ALA A 21 7.54 8.06 7.18
C ALA A 21 6.39 8.27 8.16
N ILE A 22 6.60 7.82 9.39
CA ILE A 22 5.67 7.97 10.51
C ILE A 22 6.46 8.18 11.80
N ALA A 23 5.88 8.88 12.78
CA ALA A 23 6.54 9.10 14.07
C ALA A 23 6.77 7.76 14.80
N ASN A 24 7.93 7.61 15.45
CA ASN A 24 8.26 6.40 16.19
C ASN A 24 7.50 6.33 17.52
N ARG A 25 6.30 5.77 17.49
CA ARG A 25 5.46 5.47 18.65
C ARG A 25 4.57 4.27 18.36
N PHE A 26 3.86 3.82 19.38
CA PHE A 26 2.85 2.78 19.25
C PHE A 26 1.52 3.36 18.78
N TYR A 27 0.93 2.72 17.76
CA TYR A 27 -0.39 3.06 17.20
C TYR A 27 -1.34 1.86 17.35
N PRO A 28 -2.63 2.09 17.64
CA PRO A 28 -3.63 1.03 17.51
C PRO A 28 -3.82 0.68 16.02
N TYR A 29 -4.23 -0.56 15.74
CA TYR A 29 -4.45 -1.02 14.36
C TYR A 29 -5.40 -0.11 13.57
N GLY A 30 -6.50 0.34 14.19
CA GLY A 30 -7.48 1.22 13.55
C GLY A 30 -6.89 2.56 13.07
N ASP A 31 -5.95 3.15 13.81
CA ASP A 31 -5.27 4.37 13.38
C ASP A 31 -4.36 4.11 12.18
N LEU A 32 -3.66 2.96 12.18
CA LEU A 32 -2.80 2.57 11.05
C LEU A 32 -3.63 2.34 9.79
N VAL A 33 -4.81 1.73 9.88
CA VAL A 33 -5.74 1.58 8.75
C VAL A 33 -6.06 2.94 8.12
N LEU A 34 -6.38 3.95 8.94
CA LEU A 34 -6.68 5.30 8.45
C LEU A 34 -5.46 5.96 7.82
N ILE A 35 -4.28 5.82 8.44
CA ILE A 35 -3.03 6.38 7.92
C ILE A 35 -2.69 5.79 6.55
N TRP A 36 -2.71 4.47 6.42
CA TRP A 36 -2.38 3.81 5.16
C TRP A 36 -3.40 4.13 4.06
N ASP A 37 -4.70 4.08 4.36
CA ASP A 37 -5.73 4.43 3.38
C ASP A 37 -5.58 5.87 2.88
N ASP A 38 -5.24 6.83 3.75
CA ASP A 38 -4.94 8.21 3.33
C ASP A 38 -3.75 8.29 2.37
N LYS A 39 -2.64 7.59 2.67
CA LYS A 39 -1.47 7.55 1.78
C LYS A 39 -1.80 6.98 0.40
N PHE A 40 -2.58 5.90 0.35
CA PHE A 40 -3.04 5.32 -0.90
C PHE A 40 -3.96 6.27 -1.68
N LYS A 41 -4.86 6.97 -1.00
CA LYS A 41 -5.73 7.99 -1.63
C LYS A 41 -4.92 9.13 -2.22
N VAL A 42 -3.88 9.61 -1.54
CA VAL A 42 -2.99 10.66 -2.07
C VAL A 42 -2.21 10.16 -3.28
N ALA A 43 -1.63 8.96 -3.22
CA ALA A 43 -0.85 8.37 -4.30
C ALA A 43 -1.68 8.17 -5.59
N THR A 44 -2.90 7.67 -5.44
CA THR A 44 -3.75 7.27 -6.58
C THR A 44 -4.70 8.36 -7.08
N ARG A 45 -4.74 9.53 -6.43
CA ARG A 45 -5.72 10.60 -6.73
C ARG A 45 -5.80 11.01 -8.20
N LYS A 46 -4.70 10.91 -8.94
CA LYS A 46 -4.61 11.28 -10.36
C LYS A 46 -5.36 10.34 -11.30
N PHE A 47 -5.70 9.14 -10.86
CA PHE A 47 -6.43 8.14 -11.64
C PHE A 47 -7.96 8.21 -11.43
N GLY A 48 -8.44 9.24 -10.75
CA GLY A 48 -9.86 9.54 -10.62
C GLY A 48 -10.56 8.90 -9.41
N LEU A 49 -11.84 9.24 -9.26
CA LEU A 49 -12.63 8.92 -8.06
C LEU A 49 -12.84 7.42 -7.86
N LYS A 50 -13.00 6.63 -8.93
CA LYS A 50 -13.22 5.18 -8.84
C LYS A 50 -12.04 4.47 -8.19
N VAL A 51 -10.81 4.84 -8.55
CA VAL A 51 -9.58 4.31 -7.94
C VAL A 51 -9.49 4.74 -6.47
N LYS A 52 -9.70 6.04 -6.19
CA LYS A 52 -9.69 6.59 -4.83
C LYS A 52 -10.68 5.89 -3.88
N MET A 53 -11.83 5.45 -4.38
CA MET A 53 -12.85 4.76 -3.57
C MET A 53 -12.54 3.27 -3.32
N LYS A 54 -11.46 2.73 -3.89
CA LYS A 54 -11.05 1.32 -3.79
C LYS A 54 -9.69 1.14 -3.11
N THR A 55 -9.16 2.18 -2.47
CA THR A 55 -7.85 2.16 -1.80
C THR A 55 -7.83 1.33 -0.53
N GLN A 56 -8.93 1.29 0.22
CA GLN A 56 -8.97 0.73 1.57
C GLN A 56 -8.54 -0.76 1.59
N THR A 57 -9.04 -1.57 0.66
CA THR A 57 -8.68 -2.99 0.59
C THR A 57 -7.18 -3.18 0.37
N ALA A 58 -6.59 -2.40 -0.54
CA ALA A 58 -5.16 -2.45 -0.85
C ALA A 58 -4.29 -1.93 0.30
N ALA A 59 -4.73 -0.85 0.96
CA ALA A 59 -4.07 -0.27 2.12
C ALA A 59 -4.03 -1.24 3.31
N ASN A 60 -5.16 -1.90 3.61
CA ASN A 60 -5.24 -2.91 4.66
C ASN A 60 -4.35 -4.10 4.34
N ALA A 61 -4.36 -4.59 3.08
CA ALA A 61 -3.50 -5.69 2.67
C ALA A 61 -2.00 -5.38 2.86
N LEU A 62 -1.57 -4.15 2.56
CA LEU A 62 -0.19 -3.74 2.82
C LEU A 62 0.10 -3.65 4.32
N LEU A 63 -0.81 -3.07 5.12
CA LEU A 63 -0.64 -2.98 6.56
C LEU A 63 -0.52 -4.36 7.20
N ASP A 64 -1.41 -5.28 6.86
CA ASP A 64 -1.42 -6.64 7.39
C ASP A 64 -0.12 -7.38 7.01
N LEU A 65 0.31 -7.27 5.76
CA LEU A 65 1.59 -7.79 5.28
C LEU A 65 2.77 -7.23 6.07
N LEU A 66 2.78 -5.92 6.33
CA LEU A 66 3.84 -5.27 7.09
C LEU A 66 3.85 -5.74 8.55
N ILE A 67 2.69 -5.93 9.18
CA ILE A 67 2.61 -6.48 10.54
C ILE A 67 3.11 -7.93 10.55
N GLU A 68 2.66 -8.75 9.61
CA GLU A 68 3.03 -10.17 9.49
C GLU A 68 4.54 -10.35 9.28
N LYS A 69 5.15 -9.54 8.40
CA LYS A 69 6.58 -9.62 8.06
C LYS A 69 7.49 -8.81 9.00
N GLY A 70 6.96 -8.22 10.07
CA GLY A 70 7.75 -7.52 11.09
C GLY A 70 8.08 -6.05 10.79
N GLY A 71 7.51 -5.45 9.74
CA GLY A 71 7.52 -4.01 9.52
C GLY A 71 6.83 -3.21 10.64
N TYR A 72 6.09 -3.89 11.52
CA TYR A 72 5.63 -3.36 12.81
C TYR A 72 5.92 -4.35 13.94
N SER A 73 6.50 -3.85 15.03
CA SER A 73 6.56 -4.56 16.31
C SER A 73 5.20 -4.45 16.99
N THR A 74 4.66 -5.56 17.49
CA THR A 74 3.33 -5.62 18.10
C THR A 74 3.43 -5.90 19.60
N LYS A 75 2.68 -5.14 20.40
CA LYS A 75 2.44 -5.42 21.82
C LYS A 75 0.94 -5.55 22.06
N HIS A 76 0.56 -6.53 22.87
CA HIS A 76 -0.82 -6.68 23.33
C HIS A 76 -0.98 -5.96 24.67
N ASN A 77 -2.11 -5.26 24.85
CA ASN A 77 -2.48 -4.66 26.11
C ASN A 77 -3.39 -5.61 26.92
N ASP A 78 -3.53 -5.34 28.21
CA ASP A 78 -4.30 -6.19 29.14
C ASP A 78 -5.81 -6.25 28.83
N HIS A 79 -6.29 -5.41 27.91
CA HIS A 79 -7.70 -5.29 27.53
C HIS A 79 -7.99 -5.91 26.15
N GLY A 80 -7.04 -6.71 25.61
CA GLY A 80 -7.21 -7.43 24.35
C GLY A 80 -6.93 -6.63 23.07
N GLY A 81 -6.43 -5.39 23.19
CA GLY A 81 -6.02 -4.58 22.05
C GLY A 81 -4.55 -4.80 21.64
N SER A 82 -4.23 -4.59 20.37
CA SER A 82 -2.86 -4.58 19.84
C SER A 82 -2.39 -3.17 19.52
N MET A 83 -1.13 -2.91 19.83
CA MET A 83 -0.42 -1.66 19.54
C MET A 83 0.80 -1.97 18.70
N HIS A 84 1.06 -1.18 17.67
CA HIS A 84 2.04 -1.45 16.63
C HIS A 84 3.04 -0.28 16.52
N SER A 85 4.34 -0.57 16.57
CA SER A 85 5.41 0.40 16.41
C SER A 85 6.20 0.13 15.13
N PHE A 86 6.37 1.13 14.29
CA PHE A 86 7.00 1.00 12.97
C PHE A 86 8.48 0.57 13.07
N GLN A 87 8.90 -0.36 12.21
CA GLN A 87 10.27 -0.87 12.11
C GLN A 87 10.83 -0.55 10.71
N LEU A 88 11.72 0.44 10.63
CA LEU A 88 12.13 1.05 9.36
C LEU A 88 12.93 0.10 8.46
N ASP A 89 13.83 -0.70 9.03
CA ASP A 89 14.72 -1.55 8.25
C ASP A 89 13.95 -2.75 7.67
N GLU A 90 13.10 -3.38 8.48
CA GLU A 90 12.17 -4.43 8.08
C GLU A 90 11.21 -3.91 7.01
N TYR A 91 10.64 -2.71 7.21
CA TYR A 91 9.79 -2.06 6.22
C TYR A 91 10.49 -1.95 4.85
N ARG A 92 11.71 -1.41 4.83
CA ARG A 92 12.47 -1.22 3.58
C ARG A 92 12.74 -2.56 2.89
N GLN A 93 13.07 -3.59 3.65
CA GLN A 93 13.31 -4.93 3.12
C GLN A 93 12.02 -5.53 2.54
N ILE A 94 10.89 -5.43 3.24
CA ILE A 94 9.59 -5.91 2.74
C ILE A 94 9.21 -5.21 1.44
N ILE A 95 9.31 -3.88 1.38
CA ILE A 95 8.98 -3.12 0.15
C ILE A 95 9.90 -3.53 -1.00
N LYS A 96 11.19 -3.78 -0.75
CA LYS A 96 12.12 -4.26 -1.78
C LYS A 96 11.70 -5.64 -2.31
N ASP A 97 11.32 -6.56 -1.42
CA ASP A 97 10.90 -7.91 -1.80
C ASP A 97 9.58 -7.90 -2.56
N GLU A 98 8.62 -7.06 -2.15
CA GLU A 98 7.36 -6.87 -2.88
C GLU A 98 7.58 -6.27 -4.26
N LYS A 99 8.47 -5.27 -4.39
CA LYS A 99 8.85 -4.72 -5.71
C LYS A 99 9.48 -5.79 -6.61
N ALA A 100 10.29 -6.67 -6.05
CA ALA A 100 10.98 -7.72 -6.81
C ALA A 100 10.05 -8.87 -7.23
N SER A 101 9.01 -9.17 -6.44
CA SER A 101 8.16 -10.35 -6.64
C SER A 101 6.78 -10.05 -7.25
N ASN A 102 6.29 -8.82 -7.18
CA ASN A 102 4.95 -8.49 -7.67
C ASN A 102 4.92 -8.42 -9.22
N PRO A 103 4.11 -9.26 -9.89
CA PRO A 103 4.09 -9.34 -11.36
C PRO A 103 3.56 -8.07 -12.03
N ILE A 104 2.67 -7.31 -11.39
CA ILE A 104 2.16 -6.04 -11.92
C ILE A 104 3.28 -4.99 -11.90
N ILE A 105 4.10 -4.97 -10.85
CA ILE A 105 5.25 -4.06 -10.75
C ILE A 105 6.29 -4.41 -11.82
N GLN A 106 6.58 -5.71 -12.01
CA GLN A 106 7.49 -6.16 -13.07
C GLN A 106 6.98 -5.78 -14.46
N LYS A 107 5.67 -5.96 -14.71
CA LYS A 107 5.03 -5.54 -15.98
C LYS A 107 5.13 -4.03 -16.19
N ALA A 108 4.86 -3.23 -15.15
CA ALA A 108 4.99 -1.77 -15.19
C ALA A 108 6.43 -1.32 -15.52
N GLN A 109 7.43 -2.00 -14.96
CA GLN A 109 8.83 -1.71 -15.25
C GLN A 109 9.22 -2.03 -16.70
N ALA A 110 8.63 -3.08 -17.28
CA ALA A 110 8.87 -3.47 -18.67
C ALA A 110 8.16 -2.54 -19.68
N GLU A 111 6.93 -2.11 -19.37
CA GLU A 111 6.10 -1.30 -20.28
C GLU A 111 6.29 0.22 -20.10
N GLY A 112 6.88 0.64 -18.98
CA GLY A 112 7.26 2.03 -18.73
C GLY A 112 6.14 2.90 -18.14
N PRO A 113 6.36 4.23 -18.08
CA PRO A 113 5.52 5.15 -17.29
C PRO A 113 4.04 5.21 -17.70
N ASP A 114 3.74 4.94 -18.97
CA ASP A 114 2.36 4.98 -19.49
C ASP A 114 1.52 3.79 -19.05
N PHE A 115 2.16 2.69 -18.60
CA PHE A 115 1.48 1.48 -18.12
C PHE A 115 0.37 1.80 -17.12
N TRP A 116 0.68 2.59 -16.08
CA TRP A 116 -0.27 2.88 -15.02
C TRP A 116 -1.48 3.65 -15.51
N LYS A 117 -1.25 4.62 -16.39
CA LYS A 117 -2.31 5.45 -16.96
C LYS A 117 -3.28 4.59 -17.77
N THR A 118 -2.76 3.73 -18.64
CA THR A 118 -3.56 2.81 -19.45
C THR A 118 -4.28 1.78 -18.59
N ALA A 119 -3.57 1.12 -17.68
CA ALA A 119 -4.16 0.07 -16.83
C ALA A 119 -5.30 0.60 -15.96
N PHE A 120 -5.12 1.75 -15.30
CA PHE A 120 -6.19 2.33 -14.49
C PHE A 120 -7.36 2.83 -15.34
N ALA A 121 -7.10 3.38 -16.52
CA ALA A 121 -8.16 3.79 -17.45
C ALA A 121 -9.03 2.59 -17.87
N GLU A 122 -8.41 1.49 -18.29
CA GLU A 122 -9.09 0.24 -18.66
C GLU A 122 -9.91 -0.32 -17.48
N LEU A 123 -9.29 -0.46 -16.30
CA LEU A 123 -9.92 -1.03 -15.11
C LEU A 123 -11.07 -0.18 -14.55
N THR A 124 -11.12 1.11 -14.91
CA THR A 124 -12.19 2.02 -14.47
C THR A 124 -13.20 2.36 -15.57
N GLY A 125 -12.98 1.88 -16.80
CA GLY A 125 -13.79 2.21 -17.97
C GLY A 125 -13.72 3.69 -18.35
N GLN A 126 -12.56 4.33 -18.16
CA GLN A 126 -12.27 5.70 -18.55
C GLN A 126 -11.34 5.71 -19.78
N PRO A 127 -11.40 6.76 -20.63
CA PRO A 127 -10.39 6.92 -21.68
C PRO A 127 -9.01 7.15 -21.06
N ALA A 128 -7.98 6.52 -21.63
CA ALA A 128 -6.58 6.64 -21.19
C ALA A 128 -6.04 8.04 -21.44
#